data_AF-A0A2V9WFV9-F1
#
_entry.id   AF-A0A2V9WFV9-F1
#
_cell.length_a   1.000
_cell.length_b   1.000
_cell.length_c   1.000
_cell.angle_alpha   90.00
_cell.angle_beta   90.00
_cell.angle_gamma   90.00
#
_symmetry.space_group_name_H-M   'P 1'
#
loop_
_entity.id
_entity.type
_entity.pdbx_description
1 polymer ?
#
loop_
_entity_poly.entity_id
_entity_poly.type
_entity_poly.pdbx_seq_one_letter_code
_entity_poly.pdbx_strand_id
1 'polypeptide(L)'
;MIHHNHLDEFLLNPAVAEGQVVENKSKQNYPGTGSRILPFTSYQAIVQVTDQQNQTVTYRDTFGFNPPSFQVGQSVRIFYDPQNPQRAMIDRGLKNYLIPAICLGFGGLLILGALQRLRYRT
;
A
#
# COMPACT_ATOMS: atom_id res chain seq x y z
N MET A 1 5.05 -6.16 -32.22
CA MET A 1 5.83 -6.23 -30.96
C MET A 1 4.89 -5.78 -29.85
N ILE A 2 4.17 -6.73 -29.23
CA ILE A 2 3.11 -6.43 -28.26
C ILE A 2 3.78 -6.38 -26.89
N HIS A 3 3.81 -5.19 -26.29
CA HIS A 3 4.30 -4.95 -24.94
C HIS A 3 3.29 -5.60 -23.98
N HIS A 4 3.57 -6.81 -23.50
CA HIS A 4 2.77 -7.43 -22.45
C HIS A 4 3.07 -6.66 -21.16
N ASN A 5 2.07 -5.98 -20.62
CA ASN A 5 2.20 -5.27 -19.36
C ASN A 5 2.31 -6.32 -18.26
N HIS A 6 3.53 -6.56 -17.75
CA HIS A 6 3.82 -7.40 -16.58
C HIS A 6 3.05 -7.03 -15.30
N LEU A 7 2.23 -5.99 -15.33
CA LEU A 7 1.37 -5.57 -14.23
C LEU A 7 0.14 -6.48 -14.09
N ASP A 8 -0.38 -7.02 -15.19
CA ASP A 8 -1.62 -7.80 -15.17
C ASP A 8 -1.39 -9.21 -14.62
N GLU A 9 -0.22 -9.80 -14.90
CA GLU A 9 0.17 -11.14 -14.43
C GLU A 9 0.46 -11.17 -12.92
N PHE A 10 1.08 -10.10 -12.39
CA PHE A 10 1.30 -9.91 -10.95
C PHE A 10 -0.01 -9.87 -10.15
N LEU A 11 -1.06 -9.26 -10.72
CA LEU A 11 -2.36 -9.16 -10.07
C LEU A 11 -3.16 -10.47 -10.07
N LEU A 12 -2.83 -11.40 -10.97
CA LEU A 12 -3.58 -12.63 -11.18
C LEU A 12 -3.11 -13.80 -10.28
N ASN A 13 -1.82 -13.86 -9.89
CA ASN A 13 -1.29 -14.96 -9.07
C ASN A 13 -0.13 -14.56 -8.13
N PRO A 14 -0.33 -13.63 -7.18
CA PRO A 14 0.72 -13.28 -6.22
C PRO A 14 0.97 -14.44 -5.24
N ALA A 15 2.23 -14.79 -5.00
CA ALA A 15 2.57 -15.67 -3.88
C ALA A 15 2.46 -14.89 -2.55
N VAL A 16 1.96 -15.57 -1.53
CA VAL A 16 1.71 -14.98 -0.21
C VAL A 16 2.67 -15.59 0.80
N ALA A 17 3.35 -14.74 1.57
CA ALA A 17 4.15 -15.16 2.71
C ALA A 17 3.82 -14.34 3.95
N GLU A 18 3.95 -14.95 5.13
CA GLU A 18 3.87 -14.25 6.40
C GLU A 18 5.25 -13.77 6.83
N GLY A 19 5.33 -12.52 7.29
CA GLY A 19 6.55 -11.91 7.77
C GLY A 19 6.33 -11.08 9.02
N GLN A 20 7.43 -10.67 9.64
CA GLN A 20 7.43 -9.79 10.80
C GLN A 20 8.17 -8.50 10.47
N VAL A 21 7.58 -7.36 10.83
CA VAL A 21 8.26 -6.06 10.70
C VAL A 21 9.40 -6.01 11.70
N VAL A 22 10.64 -5.92 11.21
CA VAL A 22 11.84 -5.91 12.06
C VAL A 22 12.39 -4.50 12.27
N GLU A 23 12.13 -3.58 11.34
CA GLU A 23 12.64 -2.21 11.40
C GLU A 23 11.69 -1.23 10.69
N ASN A 24 11.64 0.01 11.17
CA ASN A 24 11.08 1.15 10.42
C ASN A 24 12.21 2.10 10.06
N LYS A 25 12.74 1.96 8.84
CA LYS A 25 13.89 2.74 8.38
C LYS A 25 13.47 4.14 7.97
N SER A 26 14.08 5.17 8.57
CA SER A 26 13.84 6.56 8.21
C SER A 26 14.49 6.90 6.86
N LYS A 27 13.79 7.72 6.08
CA LYS A 27 14.24 8.25 4.80
C LYS A 27 13.87 9.73 4.76
N GLN A 28 14.86 10.59 4.62
CA GLN A 28 14.63 12.01 4.32
C GLN A 28 14.25 12.15 2.85
N ASN A 29 13.16 12.87 2.60
CA ASN A 29 12.70 13.20 1.27
C ASN A 29 12.94 14.68 1.04
N TYR A 30 13.64 14.97 -0.05
CA TYR A 30 13.92 16.33 -0.48
C TYR A 30 13.04 16.65 -1.68
N PRO A 31 12.10 17.59 -1.54
CA PRO A 31 11.35 18.09 -2.66
C PRO A 31 12.29 18.71 -3.71
N GLY A 32 11.90 18.64 -4.99
CA GLY A 32 12.70 19.18 -6.08
C GLY A 32 12.95 20.68 -5.98
N THR A 33 13.99 21.16 -6.64
CA THR A 33 14.39 22.58 -6.67
C THR A 33 13.21 23.47 -7.08
N GLY A 34 12.88 24.45 -6.25
CA GLY A 34 11.73 25.36 -6.47
C GLY A 34 10.42 24.91 -5.80
N SER A 35 10.38 23.76 -5.14
CA SER A 35 9.22 23.34 -4.34
C SER A 35 9.05 24.21 -3.10
N ARG A 36 7.80 24.57 -2.79
CA ARG A 36 7.42 25.23 -1.53
C ARG A 36 7.30 24.26 -0.35
N ILE A 37 7.40 22.95 -0.62
CA ILE A 37 7.32 21.90 0.40
C ILE A 37 8.68 21.81 1.09
N LEU A 38 8.68 21.81 2.42
CA LEU A 38 9.89 21.60 3.21
C LEU A 38 10.34 20.13 3.15
N PRO A 39 11.65 19.83 3.32
CA PRO A 39 12.11 18.47 3.51
C PRO A 39 11.35 17.76 4.63
N PHE A 40 11.00 16.51 4.43
CA PHE A 40 10.26 15.72 5.40
C PHE A 40 10.81 14.30 5.51
N THR A 41 10.68 13.71 6.70
CA THR A 41 11.09 12.33 6.95
C THR A 41 9.90 11.40 6.79
N SER A 42 10.10 10.30 6.07
CA SER A 42 9.17 9.17 5.97
C SER A 42 9.82 7.91 6.51
N TYR A 43 9.03 6.98 7.04
CA TYR A 43 9.52 5.69 7.52
C TYR A 43 9.03 4.56 6.62
N GLN A 44 9.97 3.76 6.12
CA GLN A 44 9.72 2.56 5.32
C GLN A 44 9.87 1.33 6.22
N ALA A 45 8.87 0.46 6.23
CA ALA A 45 8.96 -0.79 6.99
C ALA A 45 9.92 -1.77 6.31
N ILE A 46 10.72 -2.48 7.10
CA ILE A 46 11.52 -3.62 6.69
C ILE A 46 10.88 -4.85 7.33
N VAL A 47 10.50 -5.80 6.51
CA VAL A 47 9.82 -7.02 6.92
C VAL A 47 10.74 -8.21 6.66
N GLN A 48 10.89 -9.05 7.66
CA GLN A 48 11.63 -10.29 7.56
C GLN A 48 10.64 -11.43 7.33
N VAL A 49 10.90 -12.23 6.31
CA VAL A 49 10.13 -13.42 5.93
C VAL A 49 11.07 -14.61 5.96
N THR A 50 10.54 -15.75 6.37
CA THR A 50 11.23 -17.04 6.21
C THR A 50 10.62 -17.73 5.00
N ASP A 51 11.41 -17.93 3.94
CA ASP A 51 10.96 -18.65 2.75
C ASP A 51 10.83 -20.16 3.03
N GLN A 52 10.21 -20.91 2.13
CA GLN A 52 10.01 -22.37 2.22
C GLN A 52 11.32 -23.15 2.35
N GLN A 53 12.44 -22.56 1.94
CA GLN A 53 13.78 -23.13 2.05
C GLN A 53 14.45 -22.79 3.40
N ASN A 54 13.68 -22.27 4.37
CA ASN A 54 14.15 -21.83 5.68
C ASN A 54 15.20 -20.71 5.61
N GLN A 55 15.18 -19.93 4.52
CA GLN A 55 16.05 -18.78 4.32
C GLN A 55 15.35 -17.51 4.75
N THR A 56 16.06 -16.69 5.51
CA THR A 56 15.58 -15.39 5.97
C THR A 56 15.79 -14.35 4.88
N VAL A 57 14.70 -13.81 4.35
CA VAL A 57 14.72 -12.74 3.34
C VAL A 57 14.08 -11.48 3.91
N THR A 58 14.71 -10.34 3.68
CA THR A 58 14.17 -9.04 4.11
C THR A 58 13.60 -8.27 2.93
N TYR A 59 12.35 -7.83 3.07
CA TYR A 59 11.65 -7.00 2.12
C TYR A 59 11.50 -5.57 2.63
N ARG A 60 11.70 -4.59 1.74
CA ARG A 60 11.53 -3.17 2.06
C ARG A 60 10.21 -2.68 1.47
N ASP A 61 9.42 -1.98 2.28
CA ASP A 61 8.23 -1.30 1.78
C ASP A 61 8.63 -0.22 0.77
N THR A 62 7.93 -0.21 -0.36
CA THR A 62 8.11 0.82 -1.39
C THR A 62 7.65 2.18 -0.87
N PHE A 63 6.62 2.21 -0.01
CA PHE A 63 6.04 3.45 0.47
C PHE A 63 6.47 3.76 1.90
N GLY A 64 6.97 4.98 2.10
CA GLY A 64 7.30 5.51 3.42
C GLY A 64 6.18 6.41 3.95
N PHE A 65 5.85 6.30 5.24
CA PHE A 65 4.86 7.14 5.91
C PHE A 65 5.40 7.73 7.20
N ASN A 66 4.87 8.88 7.61
CA ASN A 66 5.13 9.47 8.92
C ASN A 66 3.79 9.91 9.54
N PRO A 67 3.28 9.24 10.59
CA PRO A 67 3.91 8.14 11.33
C PRO A 67 4.05 6.82 10.52
N PRO A 68 4.91 5.87 10.94
CA PRO A 68 5.10 4.60 10.24
C PRO A 68 3.79 3.83 10.06
N SER A 69 3.62 3.17 8.90
CA SER A 69 2.39 2.41 8.60
C SER A 69 2.22 1.15 9.46
N PHE A 70 3.33 0.61 9.95
CA PHE A 70 3.41 -0.63 10.72
C PHE A 70 4.30 -0.46 11.95
N GLN A 71 4.08 -1.29 12.97
CA GLN A 71 4.90 -1.30 14.18
C GLN A 71 5.96 -2.40 14.10
N VAL A 72 7.14 -2.18 14.70
CA VAL A 72 8.15 -3.23 14.84
C VAL A 72 7.58 -4.37 15.69
N GLY A 73 7.81 -5.61 15.26
CA GLY A 73 7.23 -6.82 15.84
C GLY A 73 5.88 -7.23 15.26
N GLN A 74 5.22 -6.37 14.47
CA GLN A 74 3.92 -6.66 13.87
C GLN A 74 4.03 -7.75 12.80
N SER A 75 3.17 -8.77 12.87
CA SER A 75 3.02 -9.78 11.82
C SER A 75 2.21 -9.20 10.66
N VAL A 76 2.74 -9.34 9.45
CA VAL A 76 2.14 -8.81 8.22
C VAL A 76 2.19 -9.86 7.12
N ARG A 77 1.22 -9.83 6.22
CA ARG A 77 1.24 -10.64 5.00
C ARG A 77 1.92 -9.87 3.89
N ILE A 78 2.76 -10.55 3.11
CA ILE A 78 3.46 -9.96 1.96
C ILE A 78 3.02 -10.71 0.72
N PHE A 79 2.64 -9.94 -0.30
CA PHE A 79 2.45 -10.41 -1.66
C PHE A 79 3.75 -10.16 -2.42
N TYR A 80 4.34 -11.20 -2.98
CA TYR A 80 5.55 -11.08 -3.78
C TYR A 80 5.40 -11.81 -5.11
N ASP A 81 6.15 -11.33 -6.11
CA ASP A 81 6.26 -11.99 -7.40
C ASP A 81 7.29 -13.14 -7.31
N PRO A 82 6.90 -14.41 -7.55
CA PRO A 82 7.84 -15.54 -7.55
C PRO A 82 8.93 -15.40 -8.63
N GLN A 83 8.61 -14.76 -9.76
CA GLN A 83 9.54 -14.55 -10.87
C GLN A 83 10.47 -13.35 -10.59
N ASN A 84 10.06 -12.42 -9.73
CA ASN A 84 10.87 -11.28 -9.32
C ASN A 84 10.67 -10.96 -7.83
N PRO A 85 11.38 -11.65 -6.92
CA PRO A 85 11.20 -11.51 -5.48
C PRO A 85 11.41 -10.08 -4.98
N GLN A 86 12.13 -9.22 -5.71
CA GLN A 86 12.33 -7.82 -5.31
C GLN A 86 11.05 -6.98 -5.40
N ARG A 87 10.04 -7.42 -6.15
CA ARG A 87 8.71 -6.81 -6.16
C ARG A 87 7.84 -7.48 -5.10
N ALA A 88 7.86 -6.90 -3.91
CA ALA A 88 7.03 -7.30 -2.80
C ALA A 88 6.18 -6.11 -2.31
N MET A 89 4.91 -6.37 -2.02
CA MET A 89 3.97 -5.41 -1.47
C MET A 89 3.38 -5.96 -0.17
N ILE A 90 3.45 -5.17 0.90
CA ILE A 90 2.88 -5.53 2.19
C ILE A 90 1.36 -5.34 2.14
N ASP A 91 0.62 -6.36 2.54
CA ASP A 91 -0.83 -6.28 2.72
C ASP A 91 -1.15 -5.33 3.87
N ARG A 92 -1.77 -4.19 3.55
CA ARG A 92 -2.22 -3.20 4.54
C ARG A 92 -3.61 -3.51 5.08
N GLY A 93 -4.23 -4.61 4.64
CA GLY A 93 -5.51 -5.12 5.13
C GLY A 93 -6.63 -4.10 4.97
N LEU A 94 -7.39 -3.87 6.06
CA LEU A 94 -8.57 -3.00 6.07
C LEU A 94 -8.27 -1.55 5.63
N LYS A 95 -7.02 -1.08 5.80
CA LYS A 95 -6.61 0.27 5.39
C LYS A 95 -6.70 0.47 3.87
N ASN A 96 -6.58 -0.59 3.07
CA ASN A 96 -6.74 -0.50 1.61
C ASN A 96 -8.16 -0.09 1.19
N TYR A 97 -9.17 -0.34 2.03
CA TYR A 97 -10.57 -0.02 1.74
C TYR A 97 -10.98 1.38 2.19
N LEU A 98 -10.12 2.12 2.91
CA LEU A 98 -10.46 3.44 3.43
C LEU A 98 -10.75 4.44 2.29
N ILE A 99 -9.90 4.47 1.26
CA ILE A 99 -10.07 5.37 0.10
C ILE A 99 -11.36 5.01 -0.67
N PRO A 100 -11.60 3.74 -1.07
CA PRO A 100 -12.86 3.33 -1.68
C PRO A 100 -14.08 3.67 -0.82
N ALA A 101 -14.02 3.42 0.49
CA ALA A 101 -15.14 3.68 1.41
C ALA A 101 -15.49 5.17 1.47
N ILE A 102 -14.49 6.05 1.51
CA ILE A 102 -14.71 7.51 1.47
C ILE A 102 -15.36 7.92 0.14
N CYS A 103 -14.85 7.43 -0.99
CA CYS A 103 -15.43 7.72 -2.30
C CYS A 103 -16.90 7.27 -2.39
N LEU A 104 -17.22 6.07 -1.89
CA LEU A 104 -18.60 5.57 -1.84
C LEU A 104 -19.47 6.39 -0.89
N GLY A 105 -18.95 6.81 0.27
CA GLY A 105 -19.67 7.68 1.20
C GLY A 105 -20.06 9.02 0.58
N PHE A 106 -19.11 9.71 -0.06
CA PHE A 106 -19.39 10.97 -0.74
C PHE A 106 -20.33 10.80 -1.94
N GLY A 107 -20.11 9.76 -2.76
CA GLY A 107 -20.99 9.44 -3.89
C GLY A 107 -22.43 9.17 -3.44
N GLY A 108 -22.60 8.41 -2.36
CA GLY A 108 -23.91 8.12 -1.76
C GLY A 108 -24.63 9.37 -1.27
N LEU A 109 -23.92 10.30 -0.62
CA LEU A 109 -24.49 11.57 -0.16
C LEU A 109 -25.01 12.43 -1.32
N LEU A 110 -24.29 12.48 -2.45
CA LEU A 110 -24.74 13.23 -3.63
C LEU A 110 -26.01 12.63 -4.24
N ILE A 111 -26.10 11.29 -4.32
CA ILE A 111 -27.29 10.59 -4.83
C ILE A 111 -28.48 10.82 -3.89
N LEU A 112 -28.28 10.72 -2.57
CA LEU A 112 -29.33 10.98 -1.59
C LEU A 112 -29.85 12.43 -1.68
N GLY A 113 -28.95 13.41 -1.81
CA GLY A 113 -29.33 14.80 -2.00
C GLY A 113 -30.11 15.04 -3.30
N ALA A 114 -29.72 14.39 -4.39
CA ALA A 114 -30.45 14.45 -5.66
C ALA A 114 -31.86 13.85 -5.55
N LEU A 115 -31.99 12.70 -4.87
CA LEU A 115 -33.28 12.05 -4.62
C LEU A 115 -34.19 12.90 -3.72
N GLN A 116 -33.64 13.52 -2.66
CA GLN A 116 -34.38 14.45 -1.81
C GLN A 116 -34.89 15.67 -2.59
N ARG A 117 -34.06 16.23 -3.49
CA ARG A 117 -34.44 17.35 -4.36
C ARG A 117 -35.57 16.99 -5.33
N LEU A 118 -35.56 15.77 -5.88
CA LEU A 118 -36.63 15.27 -6.74
C LEU A 118 -37.94 15.06 -5.96
N ARG A 119 -37.86 14.52 -4.74
CA ARG A 119 -39.01 14.27 -3.87
C ARG A 119 -39.69 15.53 -3.34
N TYR A 120 -38.96 16.62 -3.12
CA TYR A 120 -39.53 17.92 -2.70
C TYR A 120 -40.11 18.75 -3.84
N ARG A 121 -39.90 18.35 -5.10
CA ARG A 121 -40.35 19.07 -6.30
C ARG A 121 -41.61 18.45 -6.95
N THR A 122 -42.17 17.42 -6.34
CA THR A 122 -43.44 16.77 -6.73
C THR A 122 -44.49 17.09 -5.68
#